data_AF-A0A444W255-F1
#
_entry.id   AF-A0A444W255-F1
#
_cell.length_a   1.000
_cell.length_b   1.000
_cell.length_c   1.000
_cell.angle_alpha   90.00
_cell.angle_beta   90.00
_cell.angle_gamma   90.00
#
_symmetry.space_group_name_H-M   'P 1'
#
loop_
_entity.id
_entity.type
_entity.pdbx_description
1 polymer ?
#
loop_
_entity_poly.entity_id
_entity_poly.type
_entity_poly.pdbx_seq_one_letter_code
_entity_poly.pdbx_strand_id
1 'polypeptide(L)'
;MKENWLYIKSPDCYDPPSVIQFNNNDINYFIIEKSNEDSLLKIKDENRSKNLAETKHQLINPNRIRFFEKGKIYYSLSNEESITENCIFENDYQKLHPTETELTENEIQNLKFEINWNGEKTIVRFNEDLDPLYIQEINKRLNREGRKILIEKLNDTLFVSFYENAALDNLLPIKYVDNQKIILYGFPQEPYEIDCQISL
;
A
#
# COMPACT_ATOMS: atom_id res chain seq x y z
N MET A 1 -3.48 -1.20 -21.61
CA MET A 1 -3.48 -0.48 -20.32
C MET A 1 -2.04 -0.29 -19.90
N LYS A 2 -1.65 0.84 -19.31
CA LYS A 2 -0.29 0.98 -18.76
C LYS A 2 -0.17 0.09 -17.52
N GLU A 3 0.88 -0.70 -17.44
CA GLU A 3 1.10 -1.61 -16.31
C GLU A 3 1.61 -0.82 -15.11
N ASN A 4 0.84 -0.83 -14.03
CA ASN A 4 1.22 -0.20 -12.78
C ASN A 4 1.90 -1.22 -11.88
N TRP A 5 2.99 -0.78 -11.25
CA TRP A 5 3.70 -1.57 -10.24
C TRP A 5 3.68 -0.79 -8.94
N LEU A 6 2.90 -1.28 -7.96
CA LEU A 6 2.72 -0.66 -6.66
C LEU A 6 3.98 -0.81 -5.82
N TYR A 7 4.45 0.28 -5.23
CA TYR A 7 5.51 0.25 -4.23
C TYR A 7 5.05 -0.48 -2.98
N ILE A 8 5.84 -1.45 -2.51
CA ILE A 8 5.55 -2.23 -1.32
C ILE A 8 6.13 -1.48 -0.12
N LYS A 9 5.24 -0.85 0.66
CA LYS A 9 5.63 -0.16 1.89
C LYS A 9 6.13 -1.16 2.94
N SER A 10 7.30 -0.88 3.50
CA SER A 10 7.75 -1.47 4.75
C SER A 10 7.12 -0.72 5.94
N PRO A 11 7.05 -1.32 7.14
CA PRO A 11 6.44 -0.68 8.31
C PRO A 11 7.07 0.65 8.73
N ASP A 12 8.33 0.90 8.34
CA ASP A 12 9.10 2.11 8.62
C ASP A 12 9.01 3.17 7.49
N CYS A 13 8.22 2.92 6.45
CA CYS A 13 8.04 3.83 5.33
C CYS A 13 6.83 4.76 5.55
N TYR A 14 7.08 6.07 5.61
CA TYR A 14 6.06 7.11 5.75
C TYR A 14 5.68 7.78 4.43
N ASP A 15 6.27 7.34 3.31
CA ASP A 15 5.96 7.90 2.00
C ASP A 15 4.51 7.54 1.60
N PRO A 16 3.85 8.41 0.82
CA PRO A 16 2.53 8.10 0.30
C PRO A 16 2.59 6.87 -0.61
N PRO A 17 1.49 6.11 -0.74
CA PRO A 17 1.44 5.02 -1.71
C PRO A 17 1.78 5.52 -3.12
N SER A 18 2.57 4.74 -3.84
CA SER A 18 3.10 5.14 -5.14
C SER A 18 3.13 3.95 -6.09
N VAL A 19 3.14 4.25 -7.39
CA VAL A 19 3.35 3.27 -8.45
C VAL A 19 4.46 3.73 -9.37
N ILE A 20 5.11 2.76 -10.00
CA ILE A 20 5.93 3.01 -11.18
C ILE A 20 5.24 2.47 -12.43
N GLN A 21 5.53 3.10 -13.56
CA GLN A 21 5.18 2.60 -14.88
C GLN A 21 6.44 2.54 -15.74
N PHE A 22 6.62 1.42 -16.42
CA PHE A 22 7.68 1.26 -17.42
C PHE A 22 7.23 1.83 -18.76
N ASN A 23 8.06 2.69 -19.35
CA ASN A 23 7.89 3.19 -20.71
C ASN A 23 9.20 2.98 -21.47
N ASN A 24 9.25 1.94 -22.30
CA ASN A 24 10.49 1.48 -22.94
C ASN A 24 11.58 1.20 -21.89
N ASN A 25 12.61 2.06 -21.85
CA ASN A 25 13.73 1.95 -20.93
C ASN A 25 13.64 2.95 -19.76
N ASP A 26 12.53 3.67 -19.62
CA ASP A 26 12.30 4.63 -18.54
C ASP A 26 11.33 4.07 -17.49
N ILE A 27 11.63 4.37 -16.24
CA ILE A 27 10.79 4.12 -15.08
C ILE A 27 10.22 5.48 -14.67
N ASN A 28 8.91 5.66 -14.79
CA ASN A 28 8.22 6.88 -14.36
C ASN A 28 7.55 6.64 -13.00
N TYR A 29 7.64 7.62 -12.10
CA TYR A 29 7.15 7.53 -10.73
C TYR A 29 5.90 8.38 -10.54
N PHE A 30 4.96 7.83 -9.78
CA PHE A 30 3.69 8.48 -9.52
C PHE A 30 3.21 8.23 -8.09
N ILE A 31 2.55 9.21 -7.51
CA ILE A 31 1.85 9.08 -6.23
C ILE A 31 0.42 8.63 -6.50
N ILE A 32 -0.10 7.75 -5.64
CA ILE A 32 -1.53 7.44 -5.59
C ILE A 32 -2.17 8.34 -4.54
N GLU A 33 -3.23 9.04 -4.93
CA GLU A 33 -4.02 9.87 -4.04
C GLU A 33 -5.51 9.60 -4.24
N LYS A 34 -6.32 9.94 -3.22
CA LYS A 34 -7.77 9.88 -3.31
C LYS A 34 -8.27 10.79 -4.44
N SER A 35 -9.20 10.28 -5.26
CA SER A 35 -9.85 11.11 -6.29
C SER A 35 -11.01 11.93 -5.70
N ASN A 36 -11.58 12.82 -6.51
CA ASN A 36 -12.79 13.55 -6.12
C ASN A 36 -14.06 12.70 -6.24
N GLU A 37 -14.00 11.59 -6.98
CA GLU A 37 -15.05 10.58 -7.08
C GLU A 37 -14.88 9.57 -5.95
N ASP A 38 -15.99 9.27 -5.27
CA ASP A 38 -16.01 8.33 -4.16
C ASP A 38 -15.50 6.95 -4.60
N SER A 39 -14.73 6.28 -3.73
CA SER A 39 -14.13 4.97 -3.97
C SER A 39 -13.15 4.88 -5.14
N LEU A 40 -12.75 5.98 -5.77
CA LEU A 40 -11.74 5.99 -6.82
C LEU A 40 -10.42 6.61 -6.35
N LEU A 41 -9.34 5.91 -6.67
CA LEU A 41 -7.97 6.39 -6.57
C LEU A 41 -7.53 6.96 -7.90
N LYS A 42 -6.63 7.94 -7.86
CA LYS A 42 -5.99 8.49 -9.05
C LYS A 42 -4.48 8.52 -8.90
N ILE A 43 -3.81 8.49 -10.05
CA ILE A 43 -2.37 8.56 -10.16
C ILE A 43 -1.99 10.00 -10.49
N LYS A 44 -1.05 10.55 -9.72
CA LYS A 44 -0.47 11.87 -9.93
C LYS A 44 1.00 11.75 -10.29
N ASP A 45 1.38 12.34 -11.42
CA ASP A 45 2.76 12.33 -11.90
C ASP A 45 3.69 13.11 -10.95
N GLU A 46 4.79 12.47 -10.54
CA GLU A 46 5.84 13.12 -9.75
C GLU A 46 6.79 13.97 -10.60
N ASN A 47 6.67 13.93 -11.93
CA ASN A 47 7.67 14.44 -12.88
C ASN A 47 9.07 13.88 -12.62
N ARG A 48 9.12 12.62 -12.16
CA ARG A 48 10.34 11.91 -11.82
C ARG A 48 10.44 10.68 -12.71
N SER A 49 11.60 10.52 -13.35
CA SER A 49 11.92 9.33 -14.12
C SER A 49 13.36 8.87 -13.89
N LYS A 50 13.61 7.57 -14.11
CA LYS A 50 14.95 6.96 -14.10
C LYS A 50 15.09 6.03 -15.30
N ASN A 51 16.32 5.91 -15.82
CA ASN A 51 16.63 4.94 -16.86
C ASN A 51 16.80 3.54 -16.25
N LEU A 52 15.99 2.58 -16.67
CA LEU A 52 16.01 1.20 -16.18
C LEU A 52 17.39 0.54 -16.32
N ALA A 53 18.08 0.76 -17.44
CA ALA A 53 19.42 0.21 -17.70
C ALA A 53 20.50 0.76 -16.77
N GLU A 54 20.29 1.93 -16.18
CA GLU A 54 21.18 2.54 -15.19
C GLU A 54 20.85 2.12 -13.75
N THR A 55 19.73 1.44 -13.54
CA THR A 55 19.30 0.97 -12.21
C THR A 55 19.75 -0.47 -11.98
N LYS A 56 20.31 -0.72 -10.79
CA LYS A 56 20.52 -2.09 -10.31
C LYS A 56 19.18 -2.63 -9.82
N HIS A 57 18.72 -3.73 -10.39
CA HIS A 57 17.44 -4.35 -10.04
C HIS A 57 17.48 -5.87 -10.18
N GLN A 58 16.51 -6.56 -9.58
CA GLN A 58 16.28 -8.00 -9.74
C GLN A 58 14.79 -8.31 -9.79
N LEU A 59 14.39 -9.28 -10.63
CA LEU A 59 13.05 -9.87 -10.55
C LEU A 59 13.04 -10.92 -9.45
N ILE A 60 12.25 -10.68 -8.41
CA ILE A 60 12.03 -11.65 -7.32
C ILE A 60 11.12 -12.78 -7.82
N ASN A 61 10.09 -12.40 -8.59
CA ASN A 61 9.21 -13.30 -9.32
C ASN A 61 8.60 -12.52 -10.52
N PRO A 62 7.80 -13.13 -11.41
CA PRO A 62 7.24 -12.45 -12.58
C PRO A 62 6.40 -11.20 -12.27
N ASN A 63 5.89 -11.08 -11.04
CA ASN A 63 5.05 -9.97 -10.60
C ASN A 63 5.74 -9.05 -9.58
N ARG A 64 7.02 -9.28 -9.23
CA ARG A 64 7.73 -8.48 -8.23
C ARG A 64 9.14 -8.17 -8.66
N ILE A 65 9.47 -6.89 -8.69
CA ILE A 65 10.80 -6.37 -9.00
C ILE A 65 11.34 -5.63 -7.78
N ARG A 66 12.64 -5.80 -7.49
CA ARG A 66 13.37 -5.11 -6.44
C ARG A 66 14.42 -4.20 -7.06
N PHE A 67 14.43 -2.93 -6.67
CA PHE A 67 15.48 -1.98 -7.00
C PHE A 67 16.46 -1.83 -5.85
N PHE A 68 17.73 -1.62 -6.18
CA PHE A 68 18.79 -1.38 -5.21
C PHE A 68 19.31 0.04 -5.35
N GLU A 69 18.94 0.90 -4.41
CA GLU A 69 19.31 2.31 -4.43
C GLU A 69 20.39 2.62 -3.38
N LYS A 70 21.48 3.25 -3.80
CA LYS A 70 22.50 3.72 -2.86
C LYS A 70 21.96 4.90 -2.07
N GLY A 71 22.09 4.84 -0.75
CA GLY A 71 21.67 5.91 0.13
C GLY A 71 22.53 6.00 1.38
N LYS A 72 22.03 6.76 2.37
CA LYS A 72 22.70 6.97 3.65
C LYS A 72 21.70 6.91 4.79
N ILE A 73 22.08 6.28 5.89
CA ILE A 73 21.35 6.33 7.15
C ILE A 73 22.09 7.29 8.08
N TYR A 74 21.33 8.17 8.73
CA TYR A 74 21.84 9.16 9.68
C TYR A 74 21.40 8.76 11.09
N TYR A 75 22.37 8.47 11.95
CA TYR A 75 22.16 8.18 13.37
C TYR A 75 22.46 9.43 14.17
N SER A 76 21.48 9.96 14.88
CA SER A 76 21.70 11.02 15.88
C SER A 76 22.07 10.38 17.22
N LEU A 77 23.28 10.64 17.71
CA LEU A 77 23.75 10.12 19.01
C LEU A 77 23.52 11.15 20.12
N SER A 78 23.59 12.43 19.78
CA SER A 78 23.29 13.56 20.65
C SER A 78 22.88 14.77 19.79
N ASN A 79 22.59 15.92 20.43
CA ASN A 79 22.28 17.15 19.69
C ASN A 79 23.43 17.63 18.79
N GLU A 80 24.67 17.21 19.07
CA GLU A 80 25.88 17.68 18.37
C GLU A 80 26.60 16.56 17.61
N GLU A 81 26.30 15.29 17.92
CA GLU A 81 26.98 14.13 17.33
C GLU A 81 26.04 13.30 16.47
N SER A 82 26.48 13.03 15.25
CA SER A 82 25.81 12.10 14.35
C SER A 82 26.80 11.22 13.60
N ILE A 83 26.37 10.00 13.30
CA ILE A 83 27.07 9.06 12.43
C ILE A 83 26.27 8.94 11.14
N THR A 84 26.96 8.94 10.00
CA THR A 84 26.36 8.67 8.71
C THR A 84 26.95 7.41 8.11
N GLU A 85 26.11 6.45 7.76
CA GLU A 85 26.53 5.19 7.16
C GLU A 85 25.97 5.07 5.74
N ASN A 86 26.81 4.64 4.79
CA ASN A 86 26.31 4.31 3.46
C ASN A 86 25.52 3.01 3.52
N CYS A 87 24.37 2.98 2.86
CA CYS A 87 23.53 1.79 2.79
C CYS A 87 23.04 1.56 1.35
N ILE A 88 22.47 0.39 1.13
CA ILE A 88 21.71 0.07 -0.09
C ILE A 88 20.27 -0.18 0.37
N PHE A 89 19.35 0.64 -0.13
CA PHE A 89 17.92 0.45 0.06
C PHE A 89 17.38 -0.54 -0.96
N GLU A 90 16.57 -1.47 -0.48
CA GLU A 90 15.87 -2.47 -1.28
C GLU A 90 14.40 -2.06 -1.40
N ASN A 91 14.04 -1.58 -2.59
CA ASN A 91 12.71 -1.04 -2.86
C ASN A 91 11.94 -1.99 -3.76
N ASP A 92 10.88 -2.60 -3.23
CA ASP A 92 10.09 -3.59 -3.95
C ASP A 92 8.86 -2.97 -4.59
N TYR A 93 8.58 -3.41 -5.80
CA TYR A 93 7.38 -3.06 -6.53
C TYR A 93 6.66 -4.32 -7.00
N GLN A 94 5.35 -4.33 -6.82
CA GLN A 94 4.46 -5.42 -7.14
C GLN A 94 3.56 -5.03 -8.31
N LYS A 95 3.58 -5.83 -9.38
CA LYS A 95 2.68 -5.65 -10.52
C LYS A 95 1.23 -5.74 -10.06
N LEU A 96 0.43 -4.74 -10.42
CA LEU A 96 -1.01 -4.73 -10.17
C LEU A 96 -1.75 -5.52 -11.25
N HIS A 97 -2.72 -6.29 -10.80
CA HIS A 97 -3.62 -7.08 -11.65
C HIS A 97 -5.07 -6.69 -11.37
N PRO A 98 -5.97 -6.80 -12.36
CA PRO A 98 -7.41 -6.67 -12.12
C PRO A 98 -7.85 -7.60 -10.99
N THR A 99 -8.75 -7.12 -10.13
CA THR A 99 -9.32 -7.97 -9.07
C THR A 99 -10.31 -8.95 -9.65
N GLU A 100 -10.13 -10.24 -9.35
CA GLU A 100 -11.05 -11.31 -9.72
C GLU A 100 -12.19 -11.39 -8.71
N THR A 101 -13.42 -11.04 -9.11
CA THR A 101 -14.60 -11.14 -8.26
C THR A 101 -15.90 -11.12 -9.05
N GLU A 102 -16.94 -11.74 -8.51
CA GLU A 102 -18.33 -11.60 -8.95
C GLU A 102 -19.13 -10.64 -8.05
N LEU A 103 -18.53 -10.17 -6.96
CA LEU A 103 -19.15 -9.27 -6.00
C LEU A 103 -19.06 -7.82 -6.47
N THR A 104 -20.08 -7.04 -6.14
CA THR A 104 -20.06 -5.60 -6.22
C THR A 104 -19.21 -4.99 -5.10
N GLU A 105 -18.72 -3.77 -5.30
CA GLU A 105 -17.95 -3.04 -4.27
C GLU A 105 -18.75 -2.89 -2.97
N ASN A 106 -20.07 -2.66 -3.07
CA ASN A 106 -20.95 -2.59 -1.90
C ASN A 106 -21.07 -3.93 -1.16
N GLU A 107 -21.12 -5.06 -1.87
CA GLU A 107 -21.13 -6.37 -1.22
C GLU A 107 -19.82 -6.61 -0.48
N ILE A 108 -18.67 -6.26 -1.08
CA ILE A 108 -17.35 -6.40 -0.46
C ILE A 108 -17.24 -5.51 0.78
N GLN A 109 -17.75 -4.28 0.74
CA GLN A 109 -17.74 -3.36 1.90
C GLN A 109 -18.51 -3.91 3.11
N ASN A 110 -19.49 -4.79 2.91
CA ASN A 110 -20.23 -5.42 4.00
C ASN A 110 -19.54 -6.69 4.54
N LEU A 111 -18.43 -7.11 3.96
CA LEU A 111 -17.64 -8.24 4.45
C LEU A 111 -16.73 -7.83 5.60
N LYS A 112 -16.40 -8.81 6.44
CA LYS A 112 -15.45 -8.67 7.54
C LYS A 112 -14.47 -9.84 7.49
N PHE A 113 -13.18 -9.57 7.62
CA PHE A 113 -12.17 -10.62 7.59
C PHE A 113 -11.04 -10.34 8.57
N GLU A 114 -10.35 -11.41 8.97
CA GLU A 114 -9.15 -11.35 9.80
C GLU A 114 -7.94 -11.53 8.89
N ILE A 115 -7.12 -10.49 8.78
CA ILE A 115 -5.78 -10.57 8.22
C ILE A 115 -4.88 -11.20 9.27
N ASN A 116 -4.15 -12.25 8.90
CA ASN A 116 -3.07 -12.81 9.68
C ASN A 116 -1.82 -12.91 8.80
N TRP A 117 -0.88 -12.00 9.01
CA TRP A 117 0.38 -11.99 8.29
C TRP A 117 1.54 -12.05 9.29
N ASN A 118 2.36 -13.11 9.21
CA ASN A 118 3.48 -13.34 10.13
C ASN A 118 3.12 -13.28 11.63
N GLY A 119 1.89 -13.68 11.97
CA GLY A 119 1.37 -13.67 13.35
C GLY A 119 0.74 -12.35 13.77
N GLU A 120 0.87 -11.30 12.97
CA GLU A 120 0.17 -10.03 13.16
C GLU A 120 -1.27 -10.14 12.67
N LYS A 121 -2.20 -9.94 13.60
CA LYS A 121 -3.64 -10.09 13.35
C LYS A 121 -4.32 -8.72 13.30
N THR A 122 -5.07 -8.47 12.25
CA THR A 122 -5.89 -7.26 12.09
C THR A 122 -7.27 -7.65 11.57
N ILE A 123 -8.33 -7.16 12.23
CA ILE A 123 -9.68 -7.29 11.72
C ILE A 123 -9.94 -6.13 10.77
N VAL A 124 -10.30 -6.45 9.53
CA VAL A 124 -10.71 -5.45 8.54
C VAL A 124 -12.22 -5.32 8.54
N ARG A 125 -12.68 -4.09 8.70
CA ARG A 125 -14.06 -3.65 8.55
C ARG A 125 -14.05 -2.34 7.79
N PHE A 126 -14.88 -2.25 6.76
CA PHE A 126 -14.92 -1.08 5.89
C PHE A 126 -15.88 -0.03 6.44
N ASN A 127 -15.57 1.23 6.20
CA ASN A 127 -16.41 2.38 6.58
C ASN A 127 -16.73 2.48 8.09
N GLU A 128 -15.92 1.87 8.95
CA GLU A 128 -16.01 1.96 10.41
C GLU A 128 -14.88 2.81 11.01
N ASP A 129 -15.16 3.46 12.15
CA ASP A 129 -14.12 4.08 12.98
C ASP A 129 -13.33 2.98 13.72
N LEU A 130 -12.05 2.84 13.39
CA LEU A 130 -11.19 1.77 13.92
C LEU A 130 -10.53 2.12 15.26
N ASP A 131 -10.68 3.37 15.68
CA ASP A 131 -10.13 3.86 16.93
C ASP A 131 -11.00 3.49 18.13
N PRO A 132 -10.40 3.12 19.28
CA PRO A 132 -11.15 2.96 20.53
C PRO A 132 -11.87 4.25 20.91
N LEU A 133 -13.01 4.15 21.64
CA LEU A 133 -13.84 5.30 22.02
C LEU A 133 -13.06 6.46 22.64
N TYR A 134 -12.09 6.17 23.51
CA TYR A 134 -11.27 7.21 24.14
C TYR A 134 -10.34 7.93 23.15
N ILE A 135 -9.84 7.24 22.11
CA ILE A 135 -9.08 7.85 21.02
C ILE A 135 -10.01 8.66 20.12
N GLN A 136 -11.22 8.17 19.84
CA GLN A 136 -12.22 8.93 19.08
C GLN A 136 -12.59 10.26 19.76
N GLU A 137 -12.73 10.27 21.10
CA GLU A 137 -12.93 11.51 21.86
C GLU A 137 -11.77 12.49 21.71
N ILE A 138 -10.53 12.00 21.77
CA ILE A 138 -9.33 12.81 21.55
C ILE A 138 -9.29 13.35 20.11
N ASN A 139 -9.57 12.51 19.12
CA ASN A 139 -9.59 12.88 17.71
C ASN A 139 -10.63 13.98 17.45
N LYS A 140 -11.84 13.87 18.03
CA LYS A 140 -12.86 14.92 17.97
C LYS A 140 -12.36 16.25 18.55
N ARG A 141 -11.68 16.23 19.70
CA ARG A 141 -11.08 17.44 20.30
C ARG A 141 -9.99 18.06 19.45
N LEU A 142 -9.25 17.24 18.72
CA LEU A 142 -8.14 17.65 17.85
C LEU A 142 -8.55 17.88 16.38
N ASN A 143 -9.86 17.78 16.06
CA ASN A 143 -10.38 17.84 14.69
C ASN A 143 -9.68 16.85 13.72
N ARG A 144 -9.52 15.61 14.17
CA ARG A 144 -8.89 14.50 13.45
C ARG A 144 -9.93 13.45 13.10
N GLU A 145 -9.80 12.85 11.92
CA GLU A 145 -10.70 11.79 11.47
C GLU A 145 -10.39 10.41 12.09
N GLY A 146 -9.17 10.20 12.58
CA GLY A 146 -8.74 8.90 13.08
C GLY A 146 -8.47 7.89 11.97
N ARG A 147 -8.47 6.61 12.36
CA ARG A 147 -8.17 5.48 11.45
C ARG A 147 -9.43 4.93 10.80
N LYS A 148 -9.37 4.73 9.48
CA LYS A 148 -10.44 4.14 8.66
C LYS A 148 -9.87 3.18 7.64
N ILE A 149 -10.67 2.18 7.25
CA ILE A 149 -10.38 1.33 6.10
C ILE A 149 -11.51 1.46 5.09
N LEU A 150 -11.16 1.63 3.83
CA LEU A 150 -12.10 1.77 2.71
C LEU A 150 -11.79 0.75 1.62
N ILE A 151 -12.81 0.38 0.83
CA ILE A 151 -12.61 -0.24 -0.48
C ILE A 151 -12.53 0.88 -1.51
N GLU A 152 -11.40 0.93 -2.22
CA GLU A 152 -11.19 1.87 -3.30
C GLU A 152 -10.57 1.17 -4.50
N LYS A 153 -10.68 1.80 -5.66
CA LYS A 153 -10.31 1.22 -6.94
C LYS A 153 -9.31 2.09 -7.68
N LEU A 154 -8.27 1.47 -8.23
CA LEU A 154 -7.38 2.08 -9.21
C LEU A 154 -7.38 1.22 -10.48
N ASN A 155 -7.81 1.79 -11.61
CA ASN A 155 -8.08 1.03 -12.84
C ASN A 155 -9.03 -0.13 -12.54
N ASP A 156 -8.63 -1.39 -12.78
CA ASP A 156 -9.44 -2.58 -12.52
C ASP A 156 -9.04 -3.30 -11.22
N THR A 157 -8.15 -2.73 -10.42
CA THR A 157 -7.69 -3.31 -9.15
C THR A 157 -8.42 -2.65 -7.98
N LEU A 158 -9.05 -3.46 -7.12
CA LEU A 158 -9.58 -3.07 -5.83
C LEU A 158 -8.50 -3.14 -4.75
N PHE A 159 -8.60 -2.27 -3.76
CA PHE A 159 -7.67 -2.15 -2.65
C PHE A 159 -8.41 -2.12 -1.33
N VAL A 160 -7.77 -2.71 -0.31
CA VAL A 160 -8.00 -2.36 1.08
C VAL A 160 -7.14 -1.12 1.36
N SER A 161 -7.78 0.05 1.37
CA SER A 161 -7.13 1.34 1.63
C SER A 161 -7.13 1.66 3.11
N PHE A 162 -5.97 1.91 3.68
CA PHE A 162 -5.79 2.32 5.07
C PHE A 162 -5.60 3.83 5.14
N TYR A 163 -6.43 4.48 5.96
CA TYR A 163 -6.38 5.91 6.20
C TYR A 163 -6.01 6.21 7.65
N GLU A 164 -5.17 7.22 7.83
CA GLU A 164 -4.91 7.85 9.13
C GLU A 164 -5.15 9.35 9.00
N ASN A 165 -6.13 9.89 9.75
CA ASN A 165 -6.46 11.32 9.77
C ASN A 165 -6.68 11.91 8.37
N ALA A 166 -7.45 11.20 7.53
CA ALA A 166 -7.73 11.50 6.12
C ALA A 166 -6.55 11.38 5.14
N ALA A 167 -5.34 11.06 5.62
CA ALA A 167 -4.23 10.72 4.74
C ALA A 167 -4.29 9.24 4.36
N LEU A 168 -4.17 8.96 3.06
CA LEU A 168 -4.03 7.59 2.56
C LEU A 168 -2.63 7.09 2.93
N ASP A 169 -2.57 6.17 3.89
CA ASP A 169 -1.32 5.66 4.44
C ASP A 169 -0.82 4.43 3.66
N ASN A 170 -1.66 3.41 3.52
CA ASN A 170 -1.25 2.15 2.90
C ASN A 170 -2.34 1.57 2.00
N LEU A 171 -1.92 0.75 1.04
CA LEU A 171 -2.77 0.07 0.08
C LEU A 171 -2.40 -1.41 0.04
N LEU A 172 -3.38 -2.27 0.29
CA LEU A 172 -3.24 -3.70 0.02
C LEU A 172 -4.12 -4.10 -1.18
N PRO A 173 -3.51 -4.39 -2.33
CA PRO A 173 -4.21 -4.92 -3.49
C PRO A 173 -5.01 -6.19 -3.19
N ILE A 174 -6.21 -6.27 -3.76
CA ILE A 174 -7.07 -7.45 -3.72
C ILE A 174 -6.87 -8.22 -5.02
N LYS A 175 -6.35 -9.46 -4.92
CA LYS A 175 -6.22 -10.35 -6.07
C LYS A 175 -7.55 -11.00 -6.40
N TYR A 176 -8.21 -11.52 -5.37
CA TYR A 176 -9.47 -12.24 -5.48
C TYR A 176 -10.35 -11.97 -4.26
N VAL A 177 -11.66 -11.90 -4.45
CA VAL A 177 -12.61 -11.83 -3.33
C VAL A 177 -13.96 -12.46 -3.71
N ASP A 178 -14.50 -13.26 -2.80
CA ASP A 178 -15.86 -13.80 -2.86
C ASP A 178 -16.52 -13.77 -1.46
N ASN A 179 -17.65 -14.46 -1.30
CA ASN A 179 -18.37 -14.51 -0.02
C ASN A 179 -17.71 -15.41 1.05
N GLN A 180 -16.62 -16.09 0.75
CA GLN A 180 -15.90 -16.99 1.65
C GLN A 180 -14.52 -16.46 2.05
N LYS A 181 -13.82 -15.81 1.11
CA LYS A 181 -12.45 -15.36 1.33
C LYS A 181 -12.06 -14.13 0.52
N ILE A 182 -10.96 -13.54 0.96
CA ILE A 182 -10.23 -12.50 0.25
C ILE A 182 -8.75 -12.89 0.15
N ILE A 183 -8.15 -12.67 -1.02
CA ILE A 183 -6.73 -12.87 -1.25
C ILE A 183 -6.06 -11.51 -1.44
N LEU A 184 -5.17 -11.18 -0.52
CA LEU A 184 -4.41 -9.93 -0.52
C LEU A 184 -2.97 -10.20 -0.92
N TYR A 185 -2.34 -9.27 -1.62
CA TYR A 185 -0.94 -9.36 -2.02
C TYR A 185 -0.21 -8.02 -1.84
N GLY A 186 1.12 -8.06 -1.95
CA GLY A 186 1.96 -6.85 -1.77
C GLY A 186 2.54 -6.71 -0.37
N PHE A 187 2.75 -7.83 0.34
CA PHE A 187 3.42 -7.81 1.64
C PHE A 187 4.95 -7.71 1.49
N PRO A 188 5.67 -7.04 2.42
CA PRO A 188 7.10 -6.78 2.29
C PRO A 188 7.96 -8.04 2.41
N GLN A 189 7.48 -9.07 3.11
CA GLN A 189 8.17 -10.36 3.32
C GLN A 189 7.25 -11.53 2.99
N GLU A 190 7.84 -12.72 2.84
CA GLU A 190 7.06 -13.93 2.66
C GLU A 190 6.16 -14.22 3.89
N PRO A 191 4.93 -14.71 3.67
CA PRO A 191 4.29 -14.90 2.37
C PRO A 191 3.88 -13.55 1.75
N TYR A 192 4.20 -13.34 0.46
CA TYR A 192 3.90 -12.09 -0.25
C TYR A 192 2.42 -11.90 -0.62
N GLU A 193 1.64 -12.96 -0.43
CA GLU A 193 0.21 -13.08 -0.66
C GLU A 193 -0.38 -13.89 0.50
N ILE A 194 -1.57 -13.52 0.96
CA ILE A 194 -2.29 -14.22 2.02
C ILE A 194 -3.73 -14.50 1.60
N ASP A 195 -4.25 -15.65 2.04
CA ASP A 195 -5.65 -16.04 1.94
C ASP A 195 -6.30 -15.80 3.30
N CYS A 196 -7.28 -14.90 3.35
CA CYS A 196 -8.02 -14.56 4.56
C CYS A 196 -9.46 -15.04 4.44
N GLN A 197 -9.87 -15.86 5.40
CA GLN A 197 -11.25 -16.31 5.50
C GLN A 197 -12.14 -15.21 6.07
N ILE A 198 -13.33 -15.06 5.50
CA ILE A 198 -14.32 -14.10 5.98
C ILE A 198 -14.86 -14.59 7.31
N SER A 199 -14.87 -13.70 8.30
CA SER A 199 -15.39 -13.97 9.63
C SER A 199 -16.84 -13.52 9.70
N LEU A 200 -17.75 -14.49 9.91
CA LEU A 200 -19.17 -14.24 10.21
C LEU A 200 -19.35 -13.42 11.50
#